data_AF-A0AAX4FT20-F1
#
_entry.id   AF-A0AAX4FT20-F1
#
_cell.length_a   1.000
_cell.length_b   1.000
_cell.length_c   1.000
_cell.angle_alpha   90.00
_cell.angle_beta   90.00
_cell.angle_gamma   90.00
#
_symmetry.space_group_name_H-M   'P 1'
#
loop_
_entity.id
_entity.type
_entity.pdbx_description
1 polymer ?
#
loop_
_entity_poly.entity_id
_entity_poly.type
_entity_poly.pdbx_seq_one_letter_code
_entity_poly.pdbx_strand_id
1 'polypeptide(L)' 'MILYSKDRGLIPEGVWVRLEGQSDDGASLRGTLLNEPYSDFGVHEGEMVTVRFAEEEEGRFLVAEAGS' A
#
# COMPACT_ATOMS: atom_id res chain seq x y z
N MET A 1 -3.06 -0.73 9.78
CA MET A 1 -2.81 -1.82 8.81
C MET A 1 -2.98 -1.21 7.43
N ILE A 2 -2.01 -1.40 6.54
CA ILE A 2 -2.09 -0.92 5.15
C ILE A 2 -2.47 -2.12 4.28
N LEU A 3 -3.38 -1.92 3.34
CA LEU A 3 -3.84 -2.98 2.45
C LEU A 3 -3.07 -2.89 1.14
N TYR A 4 -2.49 -3.99 0.68
CA TYR A 4 -1.97 -4.05 -0.69
C TYR A 4 -3.01 -4.69 -1.60
N SER A 5 -3.32 -4.06 -2.73
CA SER A 5 -4.22 -4.58 -3.76
C SER A 5 -3.73 -4.20 -5.16
N LYS A 6 -3.82 -5.13 -6.11
CA LYS A 6 -3.39 -4.93 -7.52
C LYS A 6 -4.53 -5.08 -8.51
N ASP A 7 -5.54 -5.87 -8.19
CA ASP A 7 -6.68 -6.19 -9.06
C ASP A 7 -7.93 -6.53 -8.23
N ARG A 8 -9.13 -6.36 -8.82
CA ARG A 8 -10.42 -6.77 -8.21
C ARG A 8 -10.55 -8.27 -7.93
N GLY A 9 -9.64 -9.10 -8.45
CA GLY A 9 -9.67 -10.56 -8.29
C GLY A 9 -8.89 -11.09 -7.08
N LEU A 10 -8.01 -10.28 -6.47
CA LEU A 10 -7.21 -10.68 -5.32
C LEU A 10 -7.77 -10.08 -4.03
N ILE A 11 -7.79 -10.88 -2.97
CA ILE A 11 -8.16 -10.41 -1.63
C ILE A 11 -7.01 -9.52 -1.14
N PRO A 12 -7.28 -8.27 -0.74
CA PRO A 12 -6.23 -7.40 -0.21
C PRO A 12 -5.56 -7.99 1.02
N GLU A 13 -4.24 -7.84 1.11
CA GLU A 13 -3.45 -8.33 2.25
C GLU A 13 -2.98 -7.20 3.16
N GLY A 14 -2.94 -7.48 4.47
CA GLY A 14 -2.39 -6.57 5.46
C GLY A 14 -0.86 -6.57 5.41
N VAL A 15 -0.27 -5.41 5.13
CA VAL A 15 1.17 -5.20 5.10
C VAL A 15 1.61 -4.11 6.07
N TRP A 16 2.89 -4.16 6.44
CA TRP A 16 3.58 -3.15 7.23
C TRP A 16 4.48 -2.30 6.32
N VAL A 17 4.34 -0.99 6.43
CA VAL A 17 5.16 -0.04 5.66
C VAL A 17 5.77 0.97 6.63
N ARG A 18 7.08 1.21 6.52
CA ARG A 18 7.74 2.33 7.18
C ARG A 18 7.58 3.56 6.30
N LEU A 19 6.74 4.50 6.73
CA LEU A 19 6.55 5.77 6.02
C LEU A 19 7.78 6.66 6.15
N GLU A 20 8.23 7.22 5.03
CA GLU A 20 9.49 7.97 4.91
C GLU A 20 9.28 9.38 4.33
N GLY A 21 8.15 9.61 3.66
CA GLY A 21 7.81 10.93 3.14
C GLY A 21 6.33 11.06 2.83
N GLN A 22 5.88 12.31 2.73
CA GLN A 22 4.54 12.69 2.28
C GLN A 22 4.68 13.53 1.01
N SER A 23 3.78 13.35 0.05
CA SER A 23 3.72 14.24 -1.13
C SER A 23 3.32 15.66 -0.72
N ASP A 24 3.73 16.66 -1.50
CA ASP A 24 3.48 18.07 -1.21
C ASP A 24 1.98 18.41 -1.12
N ASP A 25 1.13 17.69 -1.87
CA ASP A 25 -0.33 17.81 -1.83
C ASP A 25 -0.98 17.07 -0.65
N GLY A 26 -0.19 16.34 0.15
CA GLY A 26 -0.66 15.55 1.27
C GLY A 26 -1.48 14.32 0.91
N ALA A 27 -1.70 14.04 -0.39
CA ALA A 27 -2.60 13.00 -0.87
C ALA A 27 -1.98 11.59 -0.83
N SER A 28 -0.65 11.50 -0.77
CA SER A 28 0.07 10.24 -0.74
C SER A 28 1.25 10.25 0.21
N LEU A 29 1.62 9.07 0.65
CA LEU A 29 2.80 8.81 1.47
C LEU A 29 3.71 7.85 0.70
N ARG A 30 5.02 8.01 0.85
CA ARG A 30 5.99 7.02 0.38
C ARG A 30 6.56 6.29 1.57
N GLY A 31 6.82 5.00 1.39
CA GLY A 31 7.47 4.20 2.41
C GLY A 31 8.03 2.90 1.89
N THR A 32 8.80 2.24 2.75
CA THR A 32 9.44 0.96 2.46
C THR A 32 8.62 -0.19 3.05
N LEU A 33 8.37 -1.22 2.26
CA LEU A 33 7.66 -2.43 2.69
C LEU A 33 8.50 -3.22 3.70
N LEU A 34 7.91 -3.60 4.83
CA LEU A 34 8.61 -4.28 5.93
C LEU A 34 8.36 -5.80 5.96
N ASN A 35 7.43 -6.30 5.17
CA ASN A 35 7.17 -7.72 5.00
C ASN A 35 6.68 -8.00 3.58
N GLU A 36 7.09 -9.12 3.01
CA GLU A 36 6.53 -9.58 1.75
C GLU A 36 5.07 -10.03 1.95
N PRO A 37 4.14 -9.67 1.04
CA PRO A 37 2.81 -10.27 1.02
C PRO A 37 2.88 -11.77 0.71
N TYR A 38 1.87 -12.54 1.11
CA TYR A 38 1.82 -13.96 0.78
C TYR A 38 1.45 -14.21 -0.69
N SER A 39 0.55 -13.40 -1.25
CA SER A 39 0.20 -13.43 -2.67
C SER A 39 1.22 -12.69 -3.53
N ASP A 40 1.39 -13.15 -4.77
CA ASP A 40 2.24 -12.47 -5.75
C ASP A 40 1.55 -11.20 -6.27
N PHE A 41 1.84 -10.09 -5.61
CA PHE A 41 1.48 -8.75 -6.06
C PHE A 41 2.58 -8.10 -6.92
N GLY A 42 3.69 -8.79 -7.16
CA GLY A 42 4.87 -8.23 -7.83
C GLY A 42 5.56 -7.12 -7.04
N VAL A 43 5.50 -7.19 -5.70
CA VAL A 43 6.31 -6.37 -4.79
C VAL A 43 6.96 -7.26 -3.73
N HIS A 44 8.14 -6.86 -3.28
CA HIS A 44 8.93 -7.61 -2.31
C HIS A 44 9.25 -6.78 -1.06
N GLU A 45 9.60 -7.45 0.03
CA GLU A 45 10.12 -6.80 1.23
C GLU A 45 11.31 -5.89 0.88
N GLY A 46 11.33 -4.69 1.45
CA GLY A 46 12.37 -3.69 1.20
C GLY A 46 12.12 -2.79 0.00
N GLU A 47 11.09 -3.06 -0.82
CA GLU A 47 10.73 -2.18 -1.93
C GLU A 47 9.94 -0.95 -1.49
N MET A 48 10.04 0.11 -2.31
CA MET A 48 9.35 1.36 -2.06
C MET A 48 7.95 1.33 -2.66
N VAL A 49 6.96 1.65 -1.84
CA VAL A 49 5.54 1.68 -2.23
C VAL A 49 4.96 3.07 -1.98
N THR A 50 3.89 3.38 -2.71
CA THR A 50 3.07 4.56 -2.45
C THR A 50 1.85 4.14 -1.65
N VAL A 51 1.54 4.86 -0.58
CA VAL A 51 0.38 4.63 0.27
C VAL A 51 -0.60 5.79 0.10
N ARG A 52 -1.87 5.48 -0.15
CA ARG A 52 -2.94 6.46 -0.33
C ARG A 52 -4.13 6.13 0.56
N PHE A 53 -5.00 7.12 0.74
CA PHE A 53 -6.30 6.88 1.34
C PHE A 53 -7.29 6.43 0.27
N ALA A 54 -7.97 5.31 0.49
CA ALA A 54 -9.12 4.86 -0.28
C ALA A 54 -10.39 5.06 0.55
N GLU A 55 -11.44 5.60 -0.06
CA GLU A 55 -12.79 5.66 0.52
C GLU A 55 -13.64 4.57 -0.14
N GLU A 56 -14.17 3.67 0.68
CA GLU A 56 -15.11 2.62 0.28
C GLU A 56 -16.39 2.76 1.12
N GLU A 57 -17.46 2.05 0.74
CA GLU A 57 -18.76 2.13 1.43
C GLU A 57 -18.66 1.86 2.95
N GLU A 58 -17.67 1.06 3.36
CA GLU A 58 -17.41 0.68 4.76
C GLU A 58 -16.48 1.64 5.52
N GLY A 59 -15.91 2.64 4.85
CA GLY A 59 -15.07 3.66 5.48
C GLY A 59 -13.77 3.96 4.73
N ARG A 60 -12.81 4.56 5.44
CA ARG A 60 -11.55 5.03 4.88
C ARG A 60 -10.40 4.10 5.25
N PHE A 61 -9.69 3.60 4.25
CA PHE A 61 -8.58 2.66 4.38
C PHE A 61 -7.27 3.25 3.86
N LEU A 62 -6.14 2.72 4.30
CA LEU A 62 -4.84 3.01 3.71
C LEU A 62 -4.48 1.87 2.75
N VAL A 63 -4.20 2.21 1.49
CA VAL A 63 -3.86 1.26 0.43
C VAL A 63 -2.45 1.52 -0.05
N ALA A 64 -1.62 0.47 -0.11
CA ALA A 64 -0.31 0.47 -0.74
C ALA A 64 -0.43 0.03 -2.19
N GLU A 65 0.28 0.73 -3.07
CA GLU A 65 0.40 0.45 -4.50
C GLU A 65 1.89 0.43 -4.87
N ALA A 66 2.27 -0.51 -5.74
CA ALA A 66 3.57 -0.46 -6.42
C ALA A 66 3.71 0.86 -7.18
N GLY A 67 4.93 1.41 -7.19
CA GLY A 67 5.26 2.50 -8.10
C GLY A 67 5.11 2.03 -9.55
N SER A 68 4.40 2.83 -10.35
CA SER A 68 4.35 2.67 -11.80
C SER A 68 5.69 2.93 -12.48
#